data_AF-A0A357CLZ7-F1
#
_entry.id   AF-A0A357CLZ7-F1
#
_cell.length_a   1.000
_cell.length_b   1.000
_cell.length_c   1.000
_cell.angle_alpha   90.00
_cell.angle_beta   90.00
_cell.angle_gamma   90.00
#
_symmetry.space_group_name_H-M   'P 1'
#
loop_
_entity.id
_entity.type
_entity.pdbx_description
1 polymer ?
#
loop_
_entity_poly.entity_id
_entity_poly.type
_entity_poly.pdbx_seq_one_letter_code
_entity_poly.pdbx_strand_id
1 'polypeptide(L)'
;MTFLEDYVKIHFESEEKAMIAQNYPEYQSHRGEHQKFVENFMGLKKEFETEGTGIRLVALTNRIVVNWLKDHILMTDTKLGAFIKAKQSE
;
A
#
# COMPACT_ATOMS: atom_id res chain seq x y z
N MET A 1 -16.50 1.19 -1.89
CA MET A 1 -15.10 1.06 -1.43
C MET A 1 -14.43 -0.26 -1.83
N THR A 2 -15.15 -1.22 -2.40
CA THR A 2 -14.63 -2.55 -2.79
C THR A 2 -13.47 -2.48 -3.79
N PHE A 3 -13.59 -1.66 -4.84
CA PHE A 3 -12.54 -1.53 -5.87
C PHE A 3 -11.15 -1.19 -5.29
N LEU A 4 -11.08 -0.20 -4.41
CA LEU A 4 -9.80 0.23 -3.83
C LEU A 4 -9.22 -0.82 -2.88
N GLU A 5 -10.06 -1.50 -2.12
CA GLU A 5 -9.66 -2.61 -1.24
C GLU A 5 -9.02 -3.75 -2.04
N ASP A 6 -9.68 -4.18 -3.10
CA ASP A 6 -9.21 -5.27 -3.95
C ASP A 6 -7.92 -4.87 -4.67
N TYR A 7 -7.86 -3.65 -5.19
CA TYR A 7 -6.67 -3.12 -5.85
C TYR A 7 -5.44 -3.15 -4.94
N VAL A 8 -5.57 -2.62 -3.72
CA VAL A 8 -4.46 -2.56 -2.77
C VAL A 8 -4.00 -3.95 -2.34
N LYS A 9 -4.93 -4.88 -2.08
CA LYS A 9 -4.57 -6.26 -1.72
C LYS A 9 -3.80 -6.95 -2.85
N ILE A 10 -4.30 -6.85 -4.08
CA ILE A 10 -3.65 -7.48 -5.25
C ILE A 10 -2.28 -6.85 -5.50
N HIS A 11 -2.17 -5.53 -5.39
CA HIS A 11 -0.92 -4.80 -5.58
C HIS A 11 0.14 -5.23 -4.55
N PHE A 12 -0.17 -5.12 -3.25
CA PHE A 12 0.75 -5.51 -2.18
C PHE A 12 1.14 -6.98 -2.24
N GLU A 13 0.21 -7.88 -2.52
CA GLU A 13 0.50 -9.31 -2.68
C GLU A 13 1.47 -9.56 -3.84
N SER A 14 1.30 -8.84 -4.95
CA SER A 14 2.18 -8.96 -6.12
C SER A 14 3.60 -8.49 -5.81
N GLU A 15 3.74 -7.36 -5.10
CA GLU A 15 5.04 -6.85 -4.68
C GLU A 15 5.70 -7.75 -3.64
N GLU A 16 4.97 -8.22 -2.63
CA GLU A 16 5.49 -9.15 -1.63
C GLU A 16 5.99 -10.45 -2.24
N LYS A 17 5.25 -11.00 -3.22
CA LYS A 17 5.70 -12.17 -4.00
C LYS A 17 7.01 -11.87 -4.74
N ALA A 18 7.12 -10.71 -5.39
CA ALA A 18 8.33 -10.31 -6.09
C ALA A 18 9.51 -10.12 -5.11
N MET A 19 9.28 -9.46 -3.97
CA MET A 19 10.27 -9.26 -2.92
C MET A 19 10.84 -10.58 -2.40
N ILE A 20 9.96 -11.55 -2.08
CA ILE A 20 10.36 -12.88 -1.60
C ILE A 20 11.15 -13.62 -2.69
N ALA A 21 10.63 -13.66 -3.92
CA ALA A 21 11.29 -14.35 -5.03
C ALA A 21 12.69 -13.79 -5.33
N GLN A 22 12.89 -12.50 -5.10
CA GLN A 22 14.15 -11.82 -5.35
C GLN A 22 15.07 -11.72 -4.11
N ASN A 23 14.68 -12.28 -2.97
CA ASN A 23 15.39 -12.13 -1.69
C ASN A 23 15.64 -10.65 -1.34
N TYR A 24 14.62 -9.81 -1.51
CA TYR A 24 14.73 -8.38 -1.25
C TYR A 24 15.01 -8.12 0.25
N PRO A 25 16.13 -7.45 0.60
CA PRO A 25 16.54 -7.29 1.99
C PRO A 25 15.56 -6.53 2.88
N GLU A 26 14.84 -5.55 2.33
CA GLU A 26 13.92 -4.69 3.09
C GLU A 26 12.49 -5.25 3.19
N TYR A 27 12.26 -6.49 2.75
CA TYR A 27 10.94 -7.13 2.69
C TYR A 27 10.10 -6.96 3.97
N GLN A 28 10.69 -7.22 5.15
CA GLN A 28 9.95 -7.15 6.42
C GLN A 28 9.48 -5.72 6.74
N SER A 29 10.30 -4.71 6.42
CA SER A 29 9.93 -3.31 6.62
C SER A 29 8.84 -2.88 5.63
N HIS A 30 9.01 -3.20 4.35
CA HIS A 30 8.06 -2.88 3.28
C HIS A 30 6.69 -3.51 3.56
N ARG A 31 6.66 -4.81 3.90
CA ARG A 31 5.42 -5.51 4.30
C ARG A 31 4.77 -4.93 5.55
N GLY A 32 5.57 -4.44 6.50
CA GLY A 32 5.04 -3.74 7.68
C GLY A 32 4.28 -2.46 7.30
N GLU A 33 4.75 -1.71 6.30
CA GLU A 33 4.04 -0.55 5.75
C GLU A 33 2.71 -0.96 5.12
N HIS A 34 2.68 -2.03 4.32
CA HIS A 34 1.44 -2.58 3.73
C HIS A 34 0.41 -2.95 4.79
N GLN A 35 0.82 -3.69 5.82
CA GLN A 35 -0.07 -4.13 6.90
C GLN A 35 -0.71 -2.93 7.61
N LYS A 36 0.11 -1.94 7.96
CA LYS A 36 -0.37 -0.70 8.60
C LYS A 36 -1.35 0.07 7.71
N PHE A 37 -1.12 0.10 6.40
CA PHE A 37 -2.06 0.72 5.47
C PHE A 37 -3.40 0.00 5.46
N VAL A 38 -3.39 -1.34 5.35
CA VAL A 38 -4.61 -2.16 5.33
C VAL A 38 -5.42 -1.96 6.63
N GLU A 39 -4.76 -1.94 7.79
CA GLU A 39 -5.42 -1.67 9.08
C GLU A 39 -6.11 -0.29 9.09
N ASN A 40 -5.42 0.77 8.67
CA ASN A 40 -5.98 2.12 8.59
C ASN A 40 -7.14 2.19 7.59
N PHE A 41 -7.01 1.51 6.46
CA PHE A 41 -8.04 1.46 5.42
C PHE A 41 -9.30 0.72 5.89
N MET A 42 -9.15 -0.38 6.64
CA MET A 42 -10.29 -1.08 7.25
C MET A 42 -11.01 -0.21 8.29
N GLY A 43 -10.27 0.60 9.06
CA GLY A 43 -10.85 1.60 9.96
C GLY A 43 -11.69 2.64 9.21
N LEU A 44 -11.15 3.19 8.11
CA LEU A 44 -11.85 4.13 7.24
C LEU A 44 -13.11 3.52 6.62
N LYS A 45 -13.03 2.27 6.15
CA LYS A 45 -14.17 1.54 5.58
C LYS A 45 -15.28 1.36 6.61
N LYS A 46 -14.93 1.00 7.86
CA LYS A 46 -15.91 0.89 8.94
C LYS A 46 -16.60 2.22 9.23
N GLU A 47 -15.85 3.32 9.29
CA GLU A 47 -16.41 4.66 9.49
C GLU A 47 -17.36 5.06 8.34
N PHE A 48 -16.99 4.73 7.10
CA PHE A 48 -17.85 4.92 5.92
C PHE A 48 -19.16 4.13 6.04
N GLU A 49 -19.09 2.86 6.44
CA GLU A 49 -20.27 1.99 6.58
C GLU A 49 -21.19 2.43 7.72
N THR A 50 -20.66 3.03 8.79
CA THR A 50 -21.47 3.48 9.94
C THR A 50 -22.04 4.89 9.80
N GLU A 51 -21.24 5.84 9.30
CA GLU A 51 -21.61 7.27 9.26
C GLU A 51 -22.06 7.75 7.87
N GLY A 52 -21.85 6.94 6.83
CA GLY A 52 -22.12 7.32 5.45
C GLY A 52 -21.14 8.38 4.92
N THR A 53 -21.48 8.99 3.79
CA THR A 53 -20.62 9.98 3.13
C THR A 53 -20.68 11.34 3.80
N GLY A 54 -19.52 11.97 4.05
CA GLY A 54 -19.40 13.32 4.61
C GLY A 54 -18.03 13.95 4.34
N ILE A 55 -17.93 15.28 4.47
CA ILE A 55 -16.69 16.05 4.18
C ILE A 55 -15.49 15.51 4.99
N ARG A 56 -15.73 15.14 6.25
CA ARG A 56 -14.71 14.54 7.13
C ARG A 56 -14.13 13.27 6.52
N LEU A 57 -14.97 12.39 6.00
CA LEU A 57 -14.58 11.11 5.43
C LEU A 57 -13.82 11.26 4.10
N VAL A 58 -14.21 12.24 3.27
CA VAL A 58 -13.47 12.60 2.06
C VAL A 58 -12.06 13.10 2.41
N ALA A 59 -11.95 13.97 3.40
CA ALA A 59 -10.66 14.46 3.89
C ALA A 59 -9.79 13.32 4.47
N LEU A 60 -10.38 12.43 5.26
CA LEU A 60 -9.71 11.26 5.82
C LEU A 60 -9.21 10.32 4.71
N THR A 61 -10.05 10.08 3.70
CA THR A 61 -9.70 9.27 2.52
C THR A 61 -8.51 9.87 1.77
N ASN A 62 -8.52 11.17 1.47
CA ASN A 62 -7.39 11.84 0.81
C ASN A 62 -6.10 11.71 1.62
N ARG A 63 -6.16 11.88 2.94
CA ARG A 63 -4.97 11.81 3.79
C ARG A 63 -4.44 10.38 3.93
N ILE A 64 -5.32 9.41 4.19
CA ILE A 64 -4.94 8.03 4.50
C ILE A 64 -4.61 7.26 3.22
N VAL A 65 -5.37 7.46 2.16
CA VAL A 65 -5.22 6.70 0.91
C VAL A 65 -4.26 7.42 -0.03
N VAL A 66 -4.60 8.65 -0.44
CA VAL A 66 -3.87 9.31 -1.53
C VAL A 66 -2.46 9.70 -1.11
N ASN A 67 -2.30 10.38 0.03
CA ASN A 67 -0.97 10.81 0.47
C ASN A 67 -0.09 9.62 0.82
N TRP A 68 -0.62 8.64 1.55
CA TRP A 68 0.16 7.47 1.91
C TRP A 68 0.59 6.68 0.68
N LEU A 69 -0.31 6.39 -0.27
CA LEU A 69 0.06 5.65 -1.49
C LEU A 69 1.11 6.40 -2.29
N LYS A 70 0.96 7.72 -2.42
CA LYS A 70 1.94 8.55 -3.12
C LYS A 70 3.32 8.45 -2.47
N ASP A 71 3.39 8.61 -1.14
CA ASP A 71 4.66 8.61 -0.43
C ASP A 71 5.29 7.20 -0.42
N HIS A 72 4.47 6.15 -0.26
CA HIS A 72 4.91 4.76 -0.32
C HIS A 72 5.50 4.41 -1.68
N ILE A 73 4.81 4.77 -2.77
CA ILE A 73 5.32 4.56 -4.13
C ILE A 73 6.66 5.26 -4.32
N LEU A 74 6.73 6.55 -3.97
CA LEU A 74 7.93 7.35 -4.22
C LEU A 74 9.13 6.92 -3.37
N MET A 75 8.91 6.54 -2.11
CA MET A 75 9.98 6.34 -1.14
C MET A 75 10.32 4.87 -0.86
N THR A 76 9.37 3.96 -1.11
CA THR A 76 9.49 2.54 -0.79
C THR A 76 9.50 1.71 -2.09
N ASP A 77 8.48 1.82 -2.94
CA ASP A 77 8.35 0.97 -4.13
C ASP A 77 9.43 1.24 -5.19
N THR A 78 9.87 2.51 -5.32
CA THR A 78 10.98 2.84 -6.22
C THR A 78 12.29 2.12 -5.85
N LYS A 79 12.53 1.86 -4.55
CA LYS A 79 13.71 1.11 -4.10
C LYS A 79 13.64 -0.36 -4.51
N LEU A 80 12.46 -0.97 -4.37
CA LEU A 80 12.21 -2.33 -4.88
C LEU A 80 12.42 -2.38 -6.39
N GLY A 81 11.87 -1.42 -7.14
CA GLY A 81 12.05 -1.33 -8.58
C GLY A 81 13.52 -1.21 -8.99
N ALA A 82 14.29 -0.36 -8.30
CA ALA A 82 15.74 -0.21 -8.53
C ALA A 82 16.51 -1.51 -8.24
N PHE A 83 16.19 -2.19 -7.14
CA PHE A 83 16.79 -3.46 -6.76
C PHE A 83 16.53 -4.57 -7.80
N ILE A 84 15.27 -4.74 -8.21
CA ILE A 84 14.90 -5.75 -9.22
C ILE A 84 15.61 -5.47 -10.54
N LYS A 85 15.67 -4.20 -10.98
CA LYS A 85 16.34 -3.83 -12.23
C LYS A 85 17.84 -4.11 -12.19
N ALA A 86 18.50 -3.80 -11.07
CA ALA A 86 19.92 -4.09 -10.89
C ALA A 86 20.20 -5.59 -11.03
N LYS A 87 19.39 -6.43 -10.38
CA LYS A 87 19.53 -7.89 -10.38
C LYS A 87 19.21 -8.55 -11.73
N GLN A 88 18.38 -7.93 -12.57
CA GLN A 88 18.13 -8.40 -13.94
C GLN A 88 19.25 -8.04 -14.93
N SER A 89 20.16 -7.15 -14.55
CA SER A 89 21.28 -6.69 -15.38
C SER A 89 22.58 -7.47 -15.10
N GLU A 90 22.54 -8.43 -14.17
CA GLU A 90 23.61 -9.39 -13.84
C GLU A 90 23.44 -10.70 -14.62
#